data_AF-A0A3P7J683-F1
#
_entry.id   AF-A0A3P7J683-F1
#
_cell.length_a   1.000
_cell.length_b   1.000
_cell.length_c   1.000
_cell.angle_alpha   90.00
_cell.angle_beta   90.00
_cell.angle_gamma   90.00
#
_symmetry.space_group_name_H-M   'P 1'
#
loop_
_entity.id
_entity.type
_entity.pdbx_description
1 polymer ?
#
loop_
_entity_poly.entity_id
_entity_poly.type
_entity_poly.pdbx_seq_one_letter_code
_entity_poly.pdbx_strand_id
1 'polypeptide(L)'
;MLAENPAILLVATIDHINATLLWTSVLLDSFQWVYCHADTFAFSTEELLAGHSSLLGLNPKNTHSAHSLSSLDVLWQSLATNSRSIFRLFYAMFFSTNEPVSFWDLFSAAKDEFLVSSDTALRQQLVEFSDHRVLRYAFHFY
;
A
#
# COMPACT_ATOMS: atom_id res chain seq x y z
N MET A 1 -17.70 14.60 -17.45
CA MET A 1 -16.46 14.33 -16.68
C MET A 1 -16.47 15.13 -15.38
N LEU A 2 -15.74 14.70 -14.34
CA LEU A 2 -15.72 15.38 -13.04
C LEU A 2 -15.34 16.87 -13.15
N ALA A 3 -14.44 17.19 -14.08
CA ALA A 3 -13.96 18.55 -14.34
C ALA A 3 -14.95 19.46 -15.09
N GLU A 4 -16.00 18.94 -15.71
CA GLU A 4 -17.01 19.76 -16.39
C GLU A 4 -18.08 20.28 -15.42
N ASN A 5 -18.10 19.77 -14.19
CA ASN A 5 -19.11 20.16 -13.21
C ASN A 5 -18.76 21.54 -12.61
N PRO A 6 -19.62 22.56 -12.76
CA PRO A 6 -19.34 23.90 -12.26
C PRO A 6 -19.22 23.98 -10.73
N ALA A 7 -19.68 22.97 -10.00
CA ALA A 7 -19.52 22.88 -8.55
C ALA A 7 -18.14 22.39 -8.10
N ILE A 8 -17.29 21.90 -9.01
CA ILE A 8 -16.00 21.30 -8.72
C ILE A 8 -14.89 22.15 -9.37
N LEU A 9 -13.98 22.66 -8.55
CA LEU A 9 -12.75 23.32 -9.01
C LEU A 9 -11.58 22.35 -8.87
N LEU A 10 -10.75 22.27 -9.91
CA LEU A 10 -9.64 21.33 -9.98
C LEU A 10 -8.31 22.08 -9.99
N VAL A 11 -7.38 21.64 -9.14
CA VAL A 11 -5.99 22.10 -9.10
C VAL A 11 -5.12 20.86 -9.20
N ALA A 12 -4.11 20.91 -10.07
CA ALA A 12 -3.21 19.80 -10.33
C ALA A 12 -1.79 20.31 -10.57
N THR A 13 -0.80 19.48 -10.23
CA THR A 13 0.63 19.69 -10.51
C THR A 13 1.11 18.66 -11.53
N ILE A 14 2.19 18.98 -12.25
CA ILE A 14 2.72 18.17 -13.35
C ILE A 14 4.24 18.33 -13.38
N ASP A 15 4.98 17.23 -13.22
CA ASP A 15 6.45 17.25 -13.22
C ASP A 15 7.07 16.68 -14.49
N HIS A 16 6.34 15.84 -15.23
CA HIS A 16 6.89 15.17 -16.41
C HIS A 16 6.83 16.06 -17.66
N ILE A 17 7.95 16.20 -18.37
CA ILE A 17 8.06 17.05 -19.58
C ILE A 17 7.06 16.70 -20.68
N ASN A 18 6.69 15.42 -20.81
CA ASN A 18 5.73 14.94 -21.80
C ASN A 18 4.32 14.71 -21.24
N ALA A 19 3.99 15.20 -20.05
CA ALA A 19 2.69 14.93 -19.42
C ALA A 19 1.49 15.40 -20.27
N THR A 20 1.66 16.46 -21.07
CA THR A 20 0.64 16.96 -21.99
C THR A 20 0.24 15.95 -23.07
N LEU A 21 1.06 14.93 -23.35
CA LEU A 21 0.71 13.84 -24.27
C LEU A 21 -0.38 12.91 -23.73
N LEU A 22 -0.64 12.92 -22.41
CA LEU A 22 -1.68 12.09 -21.80
C LEU A 22 -3.08 12.58 -22.13
N TRP A 23 -3.22 13.83 -22.58
CA TRP A 23 -4.51 14.45 -22.85
C TRP A 23 -4.81 14.48 -24.34
N THR A 24 -5.98 13.94 -24.71
CA THR A 24 -6.55 14.11 -26.04
C THR A 24 -7.18 15.50 -26.17
N SER A 25 -7.46 15.93 -27.40
CA SER A 25 -8.12 17.22 -27.67
C SER A 25 -9.47 17.36 -26.94
N VAL A 26 -10.24 16.28 -26.84
CA VAL A 26 -11.52 16.25 -26.12
C VAL A 26 -11.33 16.48 -24.62
N LEU A 27 -10.29 15.88 -24.03
CA LEU A 27 -9.99 16.07 -22.61
C LEU A 27 -9.55 17.51 -22.32
N LEU A 28 -8.68 18.07 -23.16
CA LEU A 28 -8.23 19.46 -23.03
C LEU A 28 -9.40 20.46 -23.06
N ASP A 29 -10.37 20.23 -23.95
CA ASP A 29 -11.55 21.09 -24.06
C ASP A 29 -12.45 21.02 -22.80
N SER A 30 -12.57 19.83 -22.19
CA SER A 30 -13.32 19.67 -20.95
C SER A 30 -12.63 20.24 -19.71
N PHE A 31 -11.30 20.24 -19.65
CA PHE A 31 -10.55 20.65 -18.47
C PHE A 31 -10.30 22.16 -18.40
N GLN A 32 -10.31 22.88 -19.53
CA GLN A 32 -10.13 24.34 -19.59
C GLN A 32 -8.95 24.83 -18.73
N TRP A 33 -7.79 24.17 -18.84
CA TRP A 33 -6.64 24.43 -17.98
C TRP A 33 -6.07 25.85 -18.14
N VAL A 34 -5.78 26.47 -17.00
CA VAL A 34 -4.94 27.68 -16.93
C VAL A 34 -3.58 27.26 -16.37
N TYR A 35 -2.55 27.30 -17.21
CA TYR A 35 -1.21 26.92 -16.80
C TYR A 35 -0.55 28.05 -16.01
N CYS A 36 -0.14 27.73 -14.78
CA CYS A 36 0.70 28.60 -13.97
C CYS A 36 2.08 27.97 -13.81
N HIS A 37 3.10 28.80 -13.86
CA HIS A 37 4.48 28.37 -13.65
C HIS A 37 4.85 28.58 -12.19
N ALA A 38 5.33 27.52 -11.53
CA ALA A 38 5.62 27.50 -10.10
C ALA A 38 6.94 26.77 -9.83
N ASP A 39 8.05 27.35 -10.29
CA ASP A 39 9.38 26.80 -10.08
C ASP A 39 9.88 27.02 -8.65
N THR A 40 9.74 26.01 -7.80
CA THR A 40 10.18 26.08 -6.39
C THR A 40 11.64 25.68 -6.19
N PHE A 41 12.25 25.00 -7.18
CA PHE A 41 13.58 24.38 -7.10
C PHE A 41 13.82 23.51 -5.85
N ALA A 42 12.74 23.09 -5.18
CA ALA A 42 12.80 22.20 -4.03
C ALA A 42 12.97 20.76 -4.50
N PHE A 43 13.71 19.96 -3.73
CA PHE A 43 13.90 18.54 -4.03
C PHE A 43 12.76 17.71 -3.41
N SER A 44 11.88 17.15 -4.25
CA SER A 44 10.78 16.29 -3.82
C SER A 44 11.25 14.89 -3.40
N THR A 45 11.76 14.76 -2.17
CA THR A 45 12.18 13.46 -1.61
C THR A 45 11.03 12.45 -1.56
N GLU A 46 9.81 12.91 -1.26
CA GLU A 46 8.65 12.04 -1.08
C GLU A 46 8.19 11.42 -2.41
N GLU A 47 8.11 12.21 -3.48
CA GLU A 47 7.74 11.72 -4.82
C GLU A 47 8.78 10.74 -5.37
N LEU A 48 10.07 10.99 -5.12
CA LEU A 48 11.14 10.08 -5.54
C LEU A 48 11.07 8.74 -4.80
N LEU A 49 10.79 8.77 -3.49
CA LEU A 49 10.58 7.54 -2.70
C LEU A 49 9.30 6.81 -3.11
N ALA A 50 8.23 7.54 -3.45
CA ALA A 50 6.99 6.97 -3.95
C ALA A 50 7.15 6.30 -5.33
N GLY A 51 7.92 6.91 -6.24
CA GLY A 51 8.23 6.32 -7.55
C GLY A 51 9.04 5.02 -7.46
N HIS A 52 9.82 4.85 -6.40
CA HIS A 52 10.53 3.59 -6.09
C HIS A 52 9.70 2.62 -5.24
N SER A 53 8.45 2.96 -4.93
CA SER A 53 7.56 2.13 -4.12
C SER A 53 7.01 0.97 -4.95
N SER A 54 7.40 -0.24 -4.57
CA SER A 54 6.84 -1.47 -5.14
C SER A 54 5.37 -1.66 -4.77
N LEU A 55 4.90 -0.98 -3.71
CA LEU A 55 3.48 -0.97 -3.28
C LEU A 55 2.56 -0.35 -4.35
N LEU A 56 3.04 0.65 -5.10
CA LEU A 56 2.30 1.27 -6.20
C LEU A 56 2.51 0.54 -7.54
N GLY A 57 3.27 -0.57 -7.55
CA GLY A 57 3.55 -1.35 -8.76
C GLY A 57 4.48 -0.66 -9.76
N LEU A 58 5.19 0.39 -9.33
CA LEU A 58 5.99 1.25 -10.21
C LEU A 58 7.44 0.78 -10.42
N ASN A 59 7.82 -0.41 -9.92
CA ASN A 59 9.20 -0.89 -10.02
C ASN A 59 9.50 -1.43 -11.44
N PRO A 60 10.41 -0.79 -12.21
CA PRO A 60 10.67 -1.15 -13.60
C PRO A 60 11.63 -2.35 -13.76
N LYS A 61 12.17 -2.92 -12.68
CA LYS A 61 13.13 -4.03 -12.76
C LYS A 61 12.81 -5.16 -11.76
N ASN A 62 12.30 -6.27 -12.30
CA ASN A 62 12.45 -7.65 -11.78
C ASN A 62 11.41 -8.21 -10.77
N THR A 63 10.33 -8.78 -11.31
CA THR A 63 9.77 -10.15 -11.12
C THR A 63 9.65 -10.89 -9.77
N HIS A 64 10.25 -10.54 -8.62
CA HIS A 64 10.06 -11.42 -7.42
C HIS A 64 9.92 -10.79 -6.03
N SER A 65 10.25 -9.50 -5.83
CA SER A 65 10.02 -8.84 -4.53
C SER A 65 8.82 -7.91 -4.62
N ALA A 66 7.71 -8.27 -3.98
CA ALA A 66 6.50 -7.44 -3.94
C ALA A 66 6.70 -6.10 -3.21
N HIS A 67 7.76 -5.97 -2.41
CA HIS A 67 8.04 -4.82 -1.57
C HIS A 67 9.50 -4.35 -1.66
N SER A 68 9.73 -3.04 -1.71
CA SER A 68 11.03 -2.44 -1.38
C SER A 68 11.13 -2.23 0.13
N LEU A 69 12.36 -2.12 0.67
CA LEU A 69 12.58 -1.90 2.11
C LEU A 69 11.87 -0.63 2.60
N SER A 70 11.89 0.45 1.81
CA SER A 70 11.17 1.69 2.13
C SER A 70 9.65 1.51 2.17
N SER A 71 9.07 0.71 1.27
CA SER A 71 7.64 0.39 1.32
C SER A 71 7.27 -0.40 2.58
N LEU A 72 8.16 -1.30 3.05
CA LEU A 72 7.95 -2.04 4.30
C LEU A 72 8.08 -1.14 5.52
N ASP A 73 9.00 -0.17 5.53
CA ASP A 73 9.13 0.79 6.63
C ASP A 73 7.87 1.66 6.78
N VAL A 74 7.31 2.14 5.66
CA VAL A 74 6.06 2.91 5.65
C VAL A 74 4.89 2.06 6.13
N LEU A 75 4.76 0.84 5.61
CA LEU A 75 3.75 -0.11 6.07
C LEU A 75 3.88 -0.39 7.56
N TRP A 76 5.10 -0.62 8.04
CA TRP A 76 5.36 -0.86 9.45
C TRP A 76 4.92 0.33 10.30
N GLN A 77 5.17 1.57 9.85
CA GLN A 77 4.73 2.78 10.53
C GLN A 77 3.22 2.97 10.52
N SER A 78 2.49 2.53 9.49
CA SER A 78 1.03 2.68 9.41
C SER A 78 0.26 1.64 10.24
N LEU A 79 0.85 0.47 10.52
CA LEU A 79 0.21 -0.57 11.33
C LEU A 79 -0.04 -0.12 12.78
N ALA A 80 -1.20 -0.49 13.32
CA ALA A 80 -1.50 -0.34 14.75
C ALA A 80 -0.56 -1.18 15.62
N THR A 81 -0.38 -0.79 16.87
CA THR A 81 0.51 -1.48 17.83
C THR A 81 0.19 -2.96 17.97
N ASN A 82 -1.09 -3.30 18.07
CA ASN A 82 -1.54 -4.69 18.21
C ASN A 82 -1.26 -5.50 16.94
N SER A 83 -1.48 -4.90 15.76
CA SER A 83 -1.18 -5.50 14.46
C SER A 83 0.31 -5.82 14.30
N ARG A 84 1.21 -4.94 14.78
CA ARG A 84 2.66 -5.19 14.79
C ARG A 84 3.03 -6.35 15.71
N SER A 85 2.39 -6.48 16.86
CA SER A 85 2.61 -7.59 17.79
C SER A 85 2.14 -8.93 17.19
N ILE A 86 0.96 -8.95 16.55
CA ILE A 86 0.46 -10.14 15.84
C ILE A 86 1.42 -10.53 14.71
N PHE A 87 1.93 -9.54 13.98
CA PHE A 87 2.91 -9.77 12.93
C PHE A 87 4.19 -10.42 13.48
N ARG A 88 4.74 -9.90 14.58
CA ARG A 88 5.90 -10.51 15.26
C ARG A 88 5.61 -11.92 15.75
N LEU A 89 4.45 -12.15 16.35
CA LEU A 89 4.03 -13.46 16.84
C LEU A 89 3.95 -14.48 15.70
N PHE A 90 3.36 -14.11 14.57
CA PHE A 90 3.32 -14.95 13.38
C PHE A 90 4.72 -15.36 12.92
N TYR A 91 5.65 -14.41 12.77
CA TYR A 91 7.02 -14.73 12.35
C TYR A 91 7.78 -15.56 13.38
N ALA A 92 7.57 -15.31 14.68
CA ALA A 92 8.18 -16.13 15.73
C ALA A 92 7.74 -17.60 15.62
N MET A 93 6.44 -17.86 15.41
CA MET A 93 5.92 -19.21 15.17
C MET A 93 6.44 -19.80 13.87
N PHE A 94 6.44 -19.01 12.78
CA PHE A 94 6.90 -19.45 11.48
C PHE A 94 8.39 -19.83 11.48
N PHE A 95 9.27 -19.03 12.09
CA PHE A 95 10.70 -19.33 12.16
C PHE A 95 11.03 -20.45 13.15
N SER A 96 10.21 -20.66 14.18
CA SER A 96 10.41 -21.77 15.12
C SER A 96 10.13 -23.13 14.47
N THR A 97 9.05 -23.24 13.70
CA THR A 97 8.61 -24.52 13.12
C THR A 97 9.05 -24.69 11.66
N ASN A 98 9.35 -23.59 10.97
CA ASN A 98 9.59 -23.53 9.52
C ASN A 98 8.46 -24.15 8.67
N GLU A 99 7.25 -24.15 9.21
CA GLU A 99 6.04 -24.69 8.60
C GLU A 99 4.94 -23.61 8.53
N PRO A 100 3.96 -23.76 7.64
CA PRO A 100 2.81 -22.85 7.57
C PRO A 100 2.06 -22.80 8.90
N VAL A 101 1.88 -21.60 9.45
CA VAL A 101 1.17 -21.41 10.72
C VAL A 101 -0.33 -21.61 10.51
N SER A 102 -0.95 -22.48 11.31
CA SER A 102 -2.40 -22.68 11.27
C SER A 102 -3.12 -21.46 11.85
N PHE A 103 -4.29 -21.13 11.28
CA PHE A 103 -5.09 -19.99 11.77
C PHE A 103 -5.47 -20.14 13.25
N TRP A 104 -5.81 -21.35 13.68
CA TRP A 104 -6.28 -21.61 15.04
C TRP A 104 -5.16 -21.55 16.08
N ASP A 105 -3.94 -21.93 15.71
CA ASP A 105 -2.78 -21.81 16.60
C ASP A 105 -2.39 -20.35 16.76
N LEU A 106 -2.37 -19.59 15.66
CA LEU A 106 -2.14 -18.14 15.70
C LEU A 106 -3.22 -17.43 16.52
N PHE A 107 -4.49 -17.82 16.35
CA PHE A 107 -5.61 -17.24 17.11
C PHE A 107 -5.50 -17.54 18.61
N SER A 108 -5.16 -18.77 18.98
CA SER A 108 -4.96 -19.14 20.38
C SER A 108 -3.83 -18.33 21.02
N ALA A 109 -2.68 -18.27 20.36
CA ALA A 109 -1.52 -17.50 20.84
C ALA A 109 -1.82 -15.99 20.92
N ALA A 110 -2.50 -15.42 19.92
CA ALA A 110 -2.86 -14.00 19.92
C ALA A 110 -3.88 -13.67 21.02
N LYS A 111 -4.77 -14.60 21.37
CA LYS A 111 -5.72 -14.44 22.47
C LYS A 111 -5.03 -14.54 23.83
N ASP A 112 -4.05 -15.43 23.98
CA ASP A 112 -3.27 -15.57 25.22
C ASP A 112 -2.44 -14.32 25.52
N GLU A 113 -1.96 -13.62 24.49
CA GLU A 113 -1.30 -12.32 24.60
C GLU A 113 -2.26 -11.12 24.60
N PHE A 114 -3.58 -11.34 24.63
CA PHE A 114 -4.62 -10.30 24.60
C PHE A 114 -4.51 -9.34 23.38
N LEU A 115 -3.96 -9.80 22.25
CA LEU A 115 -3.78 -9.00 21.04
C LEU A 115 -5.06 -8.85 20.23
N VAL A 116 -5.98 -9.81 20.36
CA VAL A 116 -7.24 -9.85 19.61
C VAL A 116 -8.40 -10.30 20.50
N SER A 117 -9.58 -9.69 20.29
CA SER A 117 -10.81 -9.98 21.04
C SER A 117 -11.74 -11.00 20.38
N SER A 118 -11.71 -11.16 19.05
CA SER A 118 -12.56 -12.09 18.29
C SER A 118 -11.86 -12.68 17.07
N ASP A 119 -12.38 -13.81 16.56
CA ASP A 119 -11.84 -14.41 15.33
C ASP A 119 -12.01 -13.47 14.12
N THR A 120 -13.10 -12.70 14.09
CA THR A 120 -13.39 -11.71 13.06
C THR A 120 -12.35 -10.60 13.02
N ALA A 121 -11.89 -10.12 14.18
CA ALA A 121 -10.86 -9.11 14.27
C ALA A 121 -9.50 -9.62 13.75
N LEU A 122 -9.13 -10.87 14.07
CA LEU A 122 -7.90 -11.47 13.54
C LEU A 122 -8.00 -11.66 12.01
N ARG A 123 -9.14 -12.14 11.51
CA ARG A 123 -9.37 -12.32 10.07
C ARG A 123 -9.25 -11.00 9.31
N GLN A 124 -9.84 -9.93 9.82
CA GLN A 124 -9.72 -8.60 9.22
C GLN A 124 -8.26 -8.14 9.13
N GLN A 125 -7.48 -8.36 10.20
CA GLN A 125 -6.05 -8.02 10.20
C GLN A 125 -5.24 -8.85 9.19
N LEU A 126 -5.54 -10.14 9.05
CA LEU A 126 -4.89 -11.01 8.06
C LEU A 126 -5.26 -10.64 6.62
N VAL A 127 -6.48 -10.18 6.38
CA VAL A 127 -6.90 -9.64 5.07
C VAL A 127 -6.08 -8.40 4.74
N GLU A 128 -5.91 -7.46 5.68
CA GLU A 128 -5.08 -6.27 5.49
C GLU A 128 -3.63 -6.64 5.11
N PHE A 129 -3.04 -7.63 5.80
CA PHE A 129 -1.70 -8.12 5.46
C PHE A 129 -1.62 -8.79 4.09
N SER A 130 -2.70 -9.43 3.65
CA SER A 130 -2.80 -10.02 2.31
C SER A 130 -3.02 -8.98 1.23
N ASP A 131 -3.81 -7.94 1.47
CA ASP A 131 -4.05 -6.84 0.54
C ASP A 131 -2.76 -6.08 0.27
N HIS A 132 -1.95 -5.90 1.32
CA HIS A 132 -0.59 -5.41 1.19
C HIS A 132 0.40 -6.45 0.67
N ARG A 133 0.00 -7.66 0.26
CA ARG A 133 0.88 -8.73 -0.27
C ARG A 133 2.06 -9.08 0.65
N VAL A 134 1.92 -8.88 1.97
CA VAL A 134 2.96 -9.20 2.95
C VAL A 134 2.84 -10.66 3.40
N LEU A 135 1.61 -11.15 3.53
CA LEU A 135 1.31 -12.54 3.80
C LEU A 135 0.52 -13.16 2.65
N ARG A 136 0.61 -14.48 2.49
CA ARG A 136 -0.21 -15.26 1.57
C ARG A 136 -0.94 -16.34 2.34
N TYR A 137 -2.26 -16.45 2.10
CA TYR A 137 -3.04 -17.57 2.57
C TYR A 137 -2.98 -18.72 1.56
N ALA A 138 -2.88 -19.94 2.05
CA ALA A 138 -3.11 -21.14 1.27
C ALA A 138 -4.31 -21.87 1.88
N PHE A 139 -5.41 -21.95 1.13
CA PHE A 139 -6.52 -22.81 1.52
C PHE A 139 -6.20 -24.24 1.10
N HIS A 140 -5.88 -25.09 2.07
CA HIS A 140 -5.89 -26.53 1.84
C HIS A 140 -7.34 -27.02 1.92
N PHE A 141 -7.93 -27.26 0.74
CA PHE A 141 -9.15 -28.07 0.64
C PHE A 141 -8.71 -29.54 0.70
N TYR A 142 -9.22 -30.28 1.69
CA TYR A 142 -9.22 -31.74 1.69
C TYR A 142 -10.40 -32.27 0.88
#